data_AF-A0A519CA76-F1
#
_entry.id   AF-A0A519CA76-F1
#
_cell.length_a   1.000
_cell.length_b   1.000
_cell.length_c   1.000
_cell.angle_alpha   90.00
_cell.angle_beta   90.00
_cell.angle_gamma   90.00
#
_symmetry.space_group_name_H-M   'P 1'
#
loop_
_entity.id
_entity.type
_entity.pdbx_description
1 polymer ?
#
loop_
_entity_poly.entity_id
_entity_poly.type
_entity_poly.pdbx_seq_one_letter_code
_entity_poly.pdbx_strand_id
1 'polypeptide(L)'
;MKYDIISAPSYSLLEMTLNTGESVIVEPGSMAWMDTTVKPKTEMKGGLFAGIKRRMGGESFFLNTYTAEGGPGKIGIAPGYSGDIVVKELNDETIYMERGAYLCHLGNIETSVSWEGFMGSFAEGMLGLRVSGTGLLFFGSYGDIQEVEVNGSYTVDNGYAVAWESSLDYSIARSGRTIRSFLFGDQLICKYH
;
A
#
# COMPACT_ATOMS: atom_id res chain seq x y z
N MET A 1 -17.38 12.90 -1.84
CA MET A 1 -16.65 12.14 -0.80
C MET A 1 -16.00 13.06 0.24
N LYS A 2 -15.93 12.61 1.49
CA LYS A 2 -15.16 13.25 2.59
C LYS A 2 -14.43 12.16 3.38
N TYR A 3 -13.27 12.46 3.94
CA TYR A 3 -12.55 11.54 4.83
C TYR A 3 -11.94 12.29 6.01
N ASP A 4 -11.77 11.59 7.11
CA ASP A 4 -11.10 12.04 8.33
C ASP A 4 -10.22 10.91 8.87
N ILE A 5 -8.98 11.21 9.25
CA ILE A 5 -8.09 10.27 9.93
C ILE A 5 -8.16 10.59 11.43
N ILE A 6 -8.68 9.65 12.21
CA ILE A 6 -8.86 9.79 13.66
C ILE A 6 -7.91 8.84 14.40
N SER A 7 -7.66 9.12 15.69
CA SER A 7 -6.81 8.29 16.56
C SER A 7 -5.33 8.19 16.13
N ALA A 8 -4.89 9.10 15.26
CA ALA A 8 -3.51 9.22 14.84
C ALA A 8 -2.58 9.76 15.94
N PRO A 9 -1.27 9.42 15.89
CA PRO A 9 -0.61 8.55 14.90
C PRO A 9 -0.47 7.09 15.36
N SER A 10 -0.85 6.74 16.58
CA SER A 10 -0.51 5.41 17.14
C SER A 10 -1.47 4.29 16.76
N TYR A 11 -2.75 4.63 16.49
CA TYR A 11 -3.82 3.68 16.18
C TYR A 11 -4.79 4.29 15.18
N SER A 12 -4.27 4.81 14.06
CA SER A 12 -5.04 5.57 13.10
C SER A 12 -6.20 4.77 12.51
N LEU A 13 -7.35 5.43 12.35
CA LEU A 13 -8.53 4.91 11.68
C LEU A 13 -9.00 5.94 10.65
N LEU A 14 -9.23 5.49 9.43
CA LEU A 14 -9.80 6.31 8.35
C LEU A 14 -11.32 6.20 8.37
N GLU A 15 -12.01 7.29 8.69
CA GLU A 15 -13.45 7.43 8.47
C GLU A 15 -13.70 8.04 7.10
N MET A 16 -14.52 7.41 6.28
CA MET A 16 -14.86 7.90 4.93
C MET A 16 -16.37 7.98 4.76
N THR A 17 -16.84 9.12 4.26
CA THR A 17 -18.24 9.33 3.86
C THR A 17 -18.35 9.22 2.34
N LEU A 18 -19.12 8.23 1.90
CA LEU A 18 -19.43 7.93 0.51
C LEU A 18 -20.83 8.49 0.17
N ASN A 19 -20.93 9.26 -0.91
CA ASN A 19 -22.21 9.56 -1.54
C ASN A 19 -22.76 8.32 -2.26
N THR A 20 -24.06 8.26 -2.51
CA THR A 20 -24.67 7.17 -3.28
C THR A 20 -23.93 6.93 -4.61
N GLY A 21 -23.49 5.70 -4.85
CA GLY A 21 -22.73 5.28 -6.03
C GLY A 21 -21.21 5.46 -5.91
N GLU A 22 -20.71 6.25 -4.94
CA GLU A 22 -19.28 6.33 -4.67
C GLU A 22 -18.77 5.01 -4.08
N SER A 23 -17.51 4.68 -4.38
CA SER A 23 -16.86 3.44 -3.94
C SER A 23 -15.45 3.66 -3.47
N VAL A 24 -14.99 2.81 -2.56
CA VAL A 24 -13.60 2.73 -2.09
C VAL A 24 -13.08 1.30 -2.23
N ILE A 25 -11.83 1.16 -2.63
CA ILE A 25 -11.15 -0.14 -2.77
C ILE A 25 -10.23 -0.32 -1.57
N VAL A 26 -10.43 -1.38 -0.80
CA VAL A 26 -9.83 -1.58 0.53
C VAL A 26 -9.10 -2.91 0.60
N GLU A 27 -7.98 -2.94 1.31
CA GLU A 27 -7.26 -4.16 1.67
C GLU A 27 -8.19 -5.13 2.45
N PRO A 28 -8.11 -6.46 2.21
CA PRO A 28 -8.86 -7.44 2.97
C PRO A 28 -8.58 -7.37 4.48
N GLY A 29 -9.63 -7.42 5.28
CA GLY A 29 -9.52 -7.41 6.74
C GLY A 29 -9.43 -6.01 7.37
N SER A 30 -9.19 -4.97 6.56
CA SER A 30 -8.99 -3.60 7.07
C SER A 30 -10.31 -2.82 7.24
N MET A 31 -11.46 -3.39 6.89
CA MET A 31 -12.77 -2.79 7.20
C MET A 31 -13.13 -3.02 8.68
N ALA A 32 -13.21 -1.93 9.45
CA ALA A 32 -13.53 -1.95 10.87
C ALA A 32 -15.05 -1.90 11.12
N TRP A 33 -15.75 -0.99 10.44
CA TRP A 33 -17.21 -0.85 10.50
C TRP A 33 -17.73 -0.19 9.22
N MET A 34 -19.03 -0.34 8.93
CA MET A 34 -19.69 0.34 7.81
C MET A 34 -21.18 0.53 8.09
N ASP A 35 -21.76 1.59 7.53
CA ASP A 35 -23.20 1.80 7.54
C ASP A 35 -23.93 0.74 6.69
N THR A 36 -25.22 0.52 6.96
CA THR A 36 -26.02 -0.49 6.23
C THR A 36 -26.22 -0.16 4.76
N THR A 37 -26.05 1.10 4.35
CA THR A 37 -26.06 1.56 2.96
C THR A 37 -24.76 1.24 2.22
N VAL A 38 -23.66 0.94 2.92
CA VAL A 38 -22.39 0.55 2.30
C VAL A 38 -22.39 -0.97 2.11
N LYS A 39 -22.21 -1.41 0.86
CA LYS A 39 -22.21 -2.83 0.49
C LYS A 39 -20.85 -3.26 -0.07
N PRO A 40 -20.33 -4.44 0.32
CA PRO A 40 -19.20 -5.03 -0.36
C PRO A 40 -19.65 -5.50 -1.75
N LYS A 41 -18.96 -4.99 -2.77
CA LYS A 41 -19.19 -5.38 -4.15
C LYS A 41 -18.24 -6.51 -4.50
N THR A 42 -18.77 -7.72 -4.65
CA THR A 42 -18.04 -8.86 -5.20
C THR A 42 -17.98 -8.73 -6.72
N GLU A 43 -17.30 -7.70 -7.23
CA GLU A 43 -17.02 -7.61 -8.66
C GLU A 43 -15.74 -8.38 -8.96
N MET A 44 -15.90 -9.53 -9.63
CA MET A 44 -14.81 -10.13 -10.39
C MET A 44 -14.51 -9.21 -11.58
N LYS A 45 -13.87 -8.06 -11.35
CA LYS A 45 -13.38 -7.19 -12.43
C LYS A 45 -12.50 -8.05 -13.35
N GLY A 46 -13.00 -8.29 -14.56
CA GLY A 46 -12.38 -9.06 -15.64
C GLY A 46 -12.79 -10.54 -15.79
N GLY A 47 -13.90 -10.97 -15.17
CA GLY A 47 -14.41 -12.33 -15.28
C GLY A 47 -13.50 -13.38 -14.62
N LEU A 48 -13.88 -14.65 -14.72
CA LEU A 48 -13.15 -15.80 -14.15
C LEU A 48 -11.66 -15.80 -14.53
N PHE A 49 -11.30 -15.27 -15.70
CA PHE A 49 -9.93 -15.21 -16.21
C PHE A 49 -9.05 -14.11 -15.59
N ALA A 50 -9.57 -12.93 -15.26
CA ALA A 50 -8.76 -11.91 -14.57
C ALA A 50 -8.51 -12.26 -13.10
N GLY A 51 -9.44 -12.97 -12.46
CA GLY A 51 -9.22 -13.58 -11.15
C GLY A 51 -8.12 -14.65 -11.16
N ILE A 52 -7.94 -15.36 -12.27
CA ILE A 52 -6.85 -16.33 -12.46
C ILE A 52 -5.52 -15.63 -12.76
N LYS A 53 -5.50 -14.52 -13.51
CA LYS A 53 -4.27 -13.75 -13.79
C LYS A 53 -3.67 -13.13 -12.50
N ARG A 54 -4.52 -12.69 -11.56
CA ARG A 54 -4.08 -12.28 -10.20
C ARG A 54 -3.50 -13.43 -9.36
N ARG A 55 -3.77 -14.68 -9.74
CA ARG A 55 -3.32 -15.89 -9.06
C ARG A 55 -1.93 -16.36 -9.50
N MET A 56 -1.35 -15.77 -10.55
CA MET A 56 -0.07 -16.19 -11.13
C MET A 56 1.18 -15.52 -10.49
N GLY A 57 0.99 -14.75 -9.41
CA GLY A 57 2.05 -14.04 -8.68
C GLY A 57 2.35 -14.56 -7.27
N GLY A 58 2.00 -15.81 -6.97
CA GLY A 58 2.34 -16.49 -5.69
C GLY A 58 1.37 -16.23 -4.53
N GLU A 59 0.83 -15.02 -4.40
CA GLU A 59 -0.20 -14.70 -3.40
C GLU A 59 -1.23 -13.74 -3.99
N SER A 60 -2.50 -14.08 -3.86
CA SER A 60 -3.56 -13.32 -4.50
C SER A 60 -3.83 -12.05 -3.71
N PHE A 61 -3.38 -10.90 -4.23
CA PHE A 61 -3.76 -9.58 -3.74
C PHE A 61 -5.21 -9.32 -4.17
N PHE A 62 -6.14 -9.85 -3.39
CA PHE A 62 -7.56 -9.57 -3.55
C PHE A 62 -7.85 -8.25 -2.86
N LEU A 63 -8.48 -7.30 -3.55
CA LEU A 63 -8.97 -6.07 -2.93
C LEU A 63 -10.49 -6.14 -2.86
N ASN A 64 -11.07 -5.57 -1.81
CA ASN A 64 -12.51 -5.48 -1.64
C ASN A 64 -12.99 -4.11 -2.09
N THR A 65 -14.04 -4.05 -2.91
CA THR A 65 -14.69 -2.77 -3.25
C THR A 65 -15.90 -2.59 -2.34
N TYR A 66 -16.04 -1.43 -1.71
CA TYR A 66 -17.21 -1.06 -0.92
C TYR A 66 -17.91 0.11 -1.58
N THR A 67 -19.21 0.00 -1.82
CA THR A 67 -20.01 0.99 -2.55
C THR A 67 -21.20 1.42 -1.71
N ALA A 68 -21.50 2.73 -1.68
CA ALA A 68 -22.73 3.22 -1.07
C ALA A 68 -23.93 3.01 -1.99
N GLU A 69 -24.90 2.20 -1.56
CA GLU A 69 -26.10 1.82 -2.28
C GLU A 69 -27.36 2.25 -1.51
N GLY A 70 -28.36 2.80 -2.21
CA GLY A 70 -29.62 3.23 -1.59
C GLY A 70 -29.54 4.50 -0.74
N GLY A 71 -28.37 5.13 -0.62
CA GLY A 71 -28.16 6.38 0.09
C GLY A 71 -26.67 6.63 0.36
N PRO A 72 -26.29 7.81 0.87
CA PRO A 72 -24.96 8.03 1.41
C PRO A 72 -24.71 7.11 2.62
N GLY A 73 -23.43 6.86 2.92
CA GLY A 73 -23.04 6.03 4.05
C GLY A 73 -21.59 6.24 4.44
N LYS A 74 -21.24 5.80 5.64
CA LYS A 74 -19.89 5.85 6.17
C LYS A 74 -19.24 4.48 6.26
N ILE A 75 -17.92 4.46 6.14
CA ILE A 75 -17.07 3.28 6.37
C ILE A 75 -15.85 3.69 7.20
N GLY A 76 -15.51 2.87 8.19
CA GLY A 76 -14.28 2.95 8.96
C GLY A 76 -13.28 1.90 8.48
N ILE A 77 -12.07 2.33 8.16
CA ILE A 77 -10.98 1.49 7.66
C ILE A 77 -9.78 1.63 8.59
N ALA A 78 -9.27 0.53 9.15
CA ALA A 78 -8.15 0.52 10.07
C ALA A 78 -7.08 -0.47 9.62
N PRO A 79 -5.78 -0.12 9.68
CA PRO A 79 -4.70 -1.04 9.37
C PRO A 79 -4.60 -2.16 10.42
N GLY A 80 -4.00 -3.29 10.02
CA GLY A 80 -3.74 -4.42 10.93
C GLY A 80 -2.61 -4.18 11.93
N TYR A 81 -1.85 -3.10 11.78
CA TYR A 81 -0.73 -2.70 12.62
C TYR A 81 -1.07 -1.48 13.50
N SER A 82 -0.29 -1.29 14.57
CA SER A 82 -0.31 -0.04 15.35
C SER A 82 0.59 0.99 14.66
N GLY A 83 -0.01 2.03 14.11
CA GLY A 83 0.72 3.10 13.46
C GLY A 83 -0.19 4.06 12.73
N ASP A 84 0.42 4.87 11.88
CA ASP A 84 -0.24 6.00 11.24
C ASP A 84 -0.77 5.68 9.84
N ILE A 85 -1.70 6.50 9.37
CA ILE A 85 -2.23 6.50 8.00
C ILE A 85 -1.86 7.84 7.37
N VAL A 86 -1.21 7.77 6.20
CA VAL A 86 -0.96 8.93 5.35
C VAL A 86 -1.80 8.86 4.09
N VAL A 87 -2.09 10.03 3.52
CA VAL A 87 -2.82 10.19 2.26
C VAL A 87 -1.91 10.86 1.24
N LYS A 88 -1.85 10.30 0.04
CA LYS A 88 -1.22 10.94 -1.13
C LYS A 88 -2.21 11.01 -2.28
N GLU A 89 -2.34 12.19 -2.86
CA GLU A 89 -3.07 12.38 -4.11
C GLU A 89 -2.13 12.02 -5.27
N LEU A 90 -2.59 11.15 -6.16
CA LEU A 90 -1.87 10.74 -7.37
C LEU A 90 -2.49 11.40 -8.58
N ASN A 91 -1.63 11.94 -9.44
CA ASN A 91 -2.02 12.60 -10.69
C ASN A 91 -1.32 11.98 -11.89
N ASP A 92 -1.73 10.76 -12.27
CA ASP A 92 -1.04 9.94 -13.27
C ASP A 92 0.39 9.58 -12.85
N GLU A 93 0.53 9.28 -11.55
CA GLU A 93 1.81 9.00 -10.90
C GLU A 93 1.98 7.51 -10.65
N THR A 94 3.22 7.09 -10.37
CA THR A 94 3.55 5.74 -9.89
C THR A 94 4.31 5.83 -8.58
N ILE A 95 3.86 5.05 -7.61
CA ILE A 95 4.51 4.87 -6.32
C ILE A 95 4.78 3.38 -6.13
N TYR A 96 5.94 3.08 -5.55
CA TYR A 96 6.27 1.77 -5.05
C TYR A 96 6.14 1.77 -3.53
N MET A 97 5.71 0.65 -2.96
CA MET A 97 5.58 0.52 -1.51
C MET A 97 5.79 -0.92 -1.05
N GLU A 98 6.07 -1.08 0.23
CA GLU A 98 5.95 -2.36 0.90
C GLU A 98 4.50 -2.85 0.81
N ARG A 99 4.29 -4.16 0.62
CA ARG A 99 2.94 -4.70 0.36
C ARG A 99 1.98 -4.40 1.51
N GLY A 100 2.42 -4.56 2.75
CA GLY A 100 1.65 -4.29 3.96
C GLY A 100 1.42 -2.80 4.23
N ALA A 101 2.09 -1.89 3.53
CA ALA A 101 1.84 -0.47 3.67
C ALA A 101 0.49 -0.05 3.06
N TYR A 102 0.05 -0.70 1.99
CA TYR A 102 -1.19 -0.37 1.29
C TYR A 102 -2.42 -0.57 2.19
N LEU A 103 -3.30 0.43 2.28
CA LEU A 103 -4.55 0.33 3.03
C LEU A 103 -5.80 0.38 2.14
N CYS A 104 -5.98 1.48 1.40
CA CYS A 104 -7.11 1.65 0.50
C CYS A 104 -6.85 2.74 -0.54
N HIS A 105 -7.66 2.78 -1.60
CA HIS A 105 -7.62 3.87 -2.57
C HIS A 105 -8.99 4.20 -3.15
N LEU A 106 -9.00 5.37 -3.81
CA LEU A 106 -10.12 5.96 -4.53
C LEU A 106 -9.67 6.34 -5.94
N GLY A 107 -10.61 6.46 -6.87
CA GLY A 107 -10.31 6.85 -8.24
C GLY A 107 -9.83 5.68 -9.10
N ASN A 108 -9.08 6.01 -10.16
CA ASN A 108 -8.57 5.05 -11.13
C ASN A 108 -7.12 4.71 -10.79
N ILE A 109 -6.92 3.98 -9.69
CA ILE A 109 -5.62 3.49 -9.24
C ILE A 109 -5.56 1.98 -9.45
N GLU A 110 -4.45 1.51 -10.03
CA GLU A 110 -4.14 0.10 -10.21
C GLU A 110 -3.01 -0.32 -9.28
N THR A 111 -3.17 -1.49 -8.66
CA THR A 111 -2.17 -2.12 -7.82
C THR A 111 -1.68 -3.39 -8.49
N SER A 112 -0.36 -3.55 -8.63
CA SER A 112 0.26 -4.76 -9.18
C SER A 112 1.46 -5.15 -8.35
N VAL A 113 1.60 -6.45 -8.06
CA VAL A 113 2.82 -6.98 -7.46
C VAL A 113 3.97 -6.73 -8.43
N SER A 114 4.96 -5.96 -8.01
CA SER A 114 6.18 -5.74 -8.78
C SER A 114 7.20 -6.78 -8.37
N TRP A 115 7.41 -7.77 -9.25
CA TRP A 115 8.60 -8.62 -9.20
C TRP A 115 9.70 -7.91 -10.00
N GLU A 116 10.54 -7.12 -9.34
CA GLU A 116 11.62 -6.38 -10.00
C GLU A 116 12.84 -7.25 -10.30
N GLY A 117 12.61 -8.41 -10.90
CA GLY A 117 13.66 -9.27 -11.45
C GLY A 117 14.28 -8.75 -12.76
N PHE A 118 14.02 -7.51 -13.18
CA PHE A 118 14.51 -6.99 -14.47
C PHE A 118 14.99 -5.53 -14.50
N MET A 119 14.75 -4.71 -13.47
CA MET A 119 15.28 -3.33 -13.39
C MET A 119 16.39 -3.14 -12.34
N GLY A 120 16.58 -4.10 -11.43
CA GLY A 120 17.75 -4.15 -10.56
C GLY A 120 18.69 -5.24 -11.04
N SER A 121 19.91 -4.90 -11.42
CA SER A 121 20.95 -5.90 -11.68
C SER A 121 21.15 -6.73 -10.40
N PHE A 122 20.68 -7.99 -10.41
CA PHE A 122 20.87 -8.99 -9.35
C PHE A 122 20.37 -8.60 -7.94
N ALA A 123 19.06 -8.36 -7.77
CA ALA A 123 18.45 -8.29 -6.44
C ALA A 123 17.45 -9.45 -6.24
N GLU A 124 17.90 -10.53 -5.60
CA GLU A 124 16.98 -11.38 -4.84
C GLU A 124 16.44 -10.56 -3.67
N GLY A 125 15.11 -10.38 -3.59
CA GLY A 125 14.46 -10.33 -2.27
C GLY A 125 13.71 -9.08 -1.83
N MET A 126 13.08 -8.30 -2.72
CA MET A 126 11.95 -7.47 -2.28
C MET A 126 10.78 -7.60 -3.25
N LEU A 127 9.67 -8.13 -2.73
CA LEU A 127 8.41 -8.14 -3.41
C LEU A 127 7.69 -6.84 -3.01
N GLY A 128 7.79 -5.83 -3.87
CA GLY A 128 7.11 -4.54 -3.70
C GLY A 128 5.70 -4.56 -4.30
N LEU A 129 4.89 -3.57 -3.92
CA LEU A 129 3.64 -3.24 -4.58
C LEU A 129 3.84 -1.99 -5.43
N ARG A 130 3.60 -2.09 -6.74
CA ARG A 130 3.48 -0.94 -7.62
C ARG A 130 2.04 -0.44 -7.58
N VAL A 131 1.85 0.85 -7.31
CA VAL A 131 0.56 1.54 -7.26
C VAL A 131 0.62 2.72 -8.24
N SER A 132 -0.34 2.81 -9.16
CA SER A 132 -0.27 3.81 -10.23
C SER A 132 -1.64 4.26 -10.71
N GLY A 133 -1.77 5.53 -11.06
CA GLY A 133 -2.96 6.11 -11.67
C GLY A 133 -3.33 7.47 -11.10
N THR A 134 -4.63 7.74 -11.03
CA THR A 134 -5.17 9.04 -10.58
C THR A 134 -6.21 8.84 -9.49
N GLY A 135 -6.03 9.49 -8.34
CA GLY A 135 -6.95 9.42 -7.22
C GLY A 135 -6.28 9.62 -5.86
N LEU A 136 -6.95 9.19 -4.80
CA LEU A 136 -6.40 9.27 -3.45
C LEU A 136 -5.95 7.88 -3.01
N LEU A 137 -4.71 7.81 -2.55
CA LEU A 137 -4.09 6.61 -1.99
C LEU A 137 -3.90 6.81 -0.49
N PHE A 138 -4.39 5.85 0.29
CA PHE A 138 -4.16 5.76 1.73
C PHE A 138 -3.29 4.55 2.01
N PHE A 139 -2.24 4.78 2.78
CA PHE A 139 -1.25 3.78 3.15
C PHE A 139 -0.65 4.15 4.50
N GLY A 140 0.08 3.24 5.11
CA GLY A 140 0.62 3.44 6.45
C GLY A 140 1.80 2.54 6.76
N SER A 141 2.22 2.53 8.02
CA SER A 141 3.24 1.62 8.50
C SER A 141 3.04 1.31 9.98
N TYR A 142 3.67 0.24 10.46
CA TYR A 142 3.88 0.09 11.90
C TYR A 142 4.71 1.26 12.43
N GLY A 143 4.22 1.92 13.47
CA GLY A 143 4.83 3.11 14.03
C GLY A 143 4.47 4.40 13.28
N ASP A 144 5.39 5.35 13.36
CA ASP A 144 5.24 6.70 12.78
C ASP A 144 5.87 6.77 11.38
N ILE A 145 5.39 7.69 10.55
CA ILE A 145 5.83 7.84 9.15
C ILE A 145 6.57 9.16 8.98
N GLN A 146 7.79 9.06 8.44
CA GLN A 146 8.66 10.21 8.22
C GLN A 146 8.98 10.34 6.73
N GLU A 147 8.59 11.46 6.14
CA GLU A 147 8.93 11.80 4.76
C GLU A 147 10.40 12.26 4.70
N VAL A 148 11.14 11.72 3.73
CA VAL A 148 12.56 12.06 3.52
C VAL A 148 12.76 12.43 2.06
N GLU A 149 13.18 13.67 1.84
CA GLU A 149 13.64 14.11 0.51
C GLU A 149 15.03 13.53 0.23
N VAL A 150 15.13 12.66 -0.78
CA VAL A 150 16.40 12.00 -1.14
C VAL A 150 17.19 12.89 -2.08
N ASN A 151 18.17 13.61 -1.52
CA ASN A 151 19.15 14.38 -2.26
C ASN A 151 20.50 13.63 -2.30
N GLY A 152 20.67 12.74 -3.30
CA GLY A 152 21.88 11.93 -3.47
C GLY A 152 21.66 10.47 -3.14
N SER A 153 22.00 10.02 -1.93
CA SER A 153 21.75 8.63 -1.55
C SER A 153 21.24 8.49 -0.13
N TYR A 154 20.20 7.67 0.05
CA TYR A 154 19.60 7.41 1.35
C TYR A 154 19.59 5.91 1.63
N THR A 155 20.04 5.52 2.82
CA THR A 155 20.14 4.11 3.23
C THR A 155 19.14 3.84 4.34
N VAL A 156 18.29 2.85 4.15
CA VAL A 156 17.27 2.45 5.12
C VAL A 156 17.14 0.94 5.14
N ASP A 157 16.83 0.39 6.31
CA ASP A 157 16.47 -1.02 6.43
C ASP A 157 15.16 -1.28 5.67
N ASN A 158 15.10 -2.38 4.91
CA ASN A 158 13.97 -2.67 4.03
C ASN A 158 12.64 -2.82 4.78
N GLY A 159 12.66 -3.23 6.06
CA GLY A 159 11.47 -3.34 6.91
C GLY A 159 10.90 -2.00 7.37
N TYR A 160 11.65 -0.91 7.16
CA TYR A 160 11.24 0.46 7.49
C TYR A 160 11.02 1.34 6.26
N ALA A 161 11.25 0.83 5.05
CA ALA A 161 10.89 1.52 3.82
C ALA A 161 9.39 1.34 3.55
N VAL A 162 8.62 2.43 3.69
CA VAL A 162 7.15 2.39 3.55
C VAL A 162 6.75 2.51 2.09
N ALA A 163 7.08 3.65 1.45
CA ALA A 163 6.77 3.95 0.07
C ALA A 163 7.83 4.89 -0.54
N TRP A 164 8.02 4.83 -1.85
CA TRP A 164 8.94 5.67 -2.60
C TRP A 164 8.44 5.95 -4.01
N GLU A 165 8.83 7.11 -4.55
CA GLU A 165 8.43 7.55 -5.88
C GLU A 165 9.15 6.76 -6.98
N SER A 166 8.52 6.62 -8.14
CA SER A 166 9.13 5.91 -9.28
C SER A 166 10.33 6.59 -9.91
N SER A 167 10.62 7.83 -9.49
CA SER A 167 11.82 8.59 -9.87
C SER A 167 13.07 8.12 -9.13
N LEU A 168 12.93 7.40 -8.01
CA LEU A 168 14.05 6.90 -7.23
C LEU A 168 14.49 5.53 -7.74
N ASP A 169 15.77 5.42 -8.05
CA ASP A 169 16.41 4.13 -8.24
C ASP A 169 16.75 3.53 -6.88
N TYR A 170 16.70 2.21 -6.74
CA TYR A 170 17.11 1.58 -5.50
C TYR A 170 17.85 0.26 -5.71
N SER A 171 18.68 -0.09 -4.73
CA SER A 171 19.43 -1.34 -4.71
C SER A 171 19.34 -1.99 -3.33
N ILE A 172 19.22 -3.32 -3.30
CA ILE A 172 19.19 -4.09 -2.06
C ILE A 172 20.59 -4.68 -1.86
N ALA A 173 21.20 -4.37 -0.72
CA ALA A 173 22.44 -4.99 -0.29
C ALA A 173 22.18 -5.82 0.97
N ARG A 174 22.64 -7.07 0.98
CA ARG A 174 22.76 -7.81 2.25
C ARG A 174 23.90 -7.19 3.04
N SER A 175 23.66 -6.87 4.30
CA SER A 175 24.73 -6.60 5.28
C SER A 175 25.71 -7.79 5.22
N GLY A 176 26.92 -7.55 4.71
CA GLY A 176 27.76 -8.57 4.04
C GLY A 176 28.17 -9.79 4.90
N ARG A 177 28.78 -10.80 4.25
CA ARG A 177 29.24 -12.10 4.81
C ARG A 177 30.43 -12.01 5.81
N THR A 178 30.45 -10.99 6.66
CA THR A 178 31.49 -10.82 7.69
C THR A 178 30.90 -11.16 9.06
N ILE A 179 31.70 -11.61 10.02
CA ILE A 179 31.31 -11.89 11.43
C ILE A 179 30.47 -10.77 12.09
N ARG A 180 30.53 -9.54 11.56
CA ARG A 180 29.68 -8.41 12.00
C ARG A 180 28.22 -8.53 11.58
N SER A 181 27.83 -9.37 10.60
CA SER A 181 26.44 -9.53 10.14
C SER A 181 25.52 -10.09 11.24
N PHE A 182 26.07 -10.91 12.14
CA PHE A 182 25.34 -11.42 13.32
C PHE A 182 24.94 -10.30 14.29
N LEU A 183 25.69 -9.19 14.36
CA LEU A 183 25.35 -8.03 15.19
C LEU A 183 24.18 -7.22 14.62
N PHE A 184 23.87 -7.39 13.32
CA PHE A 184 22.83 -6.68 12.60
C PHE A 184 21.67 -7.60 12.18
N GLY A 185 21.54 -8.80 12.78
CA GLY A 185 20.33 -9.62 12.71
C GLY A 185 19.75 -9.86 11.30
N ASP A 186 20.58 -10.24 10.33
CA ASP A 186 20.17 -10.52 8.94
C ASP A 186 19.43 -9.38 8.21
N GLN A 187 19.58 -8.13 8.67
CA GLN A 187 18.96 -6.95 8.05
C GLN A 187 19.31 -6.82 6.56
N LEU A 188 18.27 -6.62 5.75
CA LEU A 188 18.39 -6.25 4.34
C LEU A 188 18.34 -4.73 4.24
N ILE A 189 19.35 -4.15 3.62
CA ILE A 189 19.49 -2.70 3.52
C ILE A 189 19.12 -2.28 2.09
N CYS A 190 18.21 -1.32 1.99
CA CYS A 190 17.85 -0.64 0.75
C CYS A 190 18.62 0.68 0.64
N LYS A 191 19.20 0.93 -0.52
CA LYS A 191 19.84 2.20 -0.85
C LYS A 191 19.11 2.87 -2.02
N TYR A 192 18.49 4.01 -1.75
CA TYR A 192 17.74 4.85 -2.68
C TYR A 192 18.65 5.96 -3.24
N HIS A 193 18.47 6.31 -4.52
CA HIS A 193 19.25 7.32 -5.24
C HIS A 193 18.43 8.01 -6.34
#